data_AF-A0A919A4L9-F1
#
_entry.id   AF-A0A919A4L9-F1
#
_cell.length_a   1.000
_cell.length_b   1.000
_cell.length_c   1.000
_cell.angle_alpha   90.00
_cell.angle_beta   90.00
_cell.angle_gamma   90.00
#
_symmetry.space_group_name_H-M   'P 1'
#
loop_
_entity.id
_entity.type
_entity.pdbx_description
1 polymer ?
#
loop_
_entity_poly.entity_id
_entity_poly.type
_entity_poly.pdbx_seq_one_letter_code
_entity_poly.pdbx_strand_id
1 'polypeptide(L)'
;MADSLYDACELPDTLVPNLRSSYSRVDLPDHPMWASEEDSPVRWYAAPGRLLRRDGLQHHCWIHARGRTVADLEIIRADLPGSWVR
;
A
#
# COMPACT_ATOMS: atom_id res chain seq x y z
N MET A 1 -3.68 -0.45 -24.86
CA MET A 1 -4.16 -0.36 -23.47
C MET A 1 -3.04 0.29 -22.68
N ALA A 2 -3.27 1.44 -22.05
CA ALA A 2 -2.22 2.06 -21.24
C ALA A 2 -1.92 1.15 -20.05
N ASP A 3 -0.65 0.90 -19.76
CA ASP A 3 -0.30 0.15 -18.56
C ASP A 3 -0.78 0.94 -17.33
N SER A 4 -1.69 0.34 -16.55
CA SER A 4 -2.08 0.90 -15.27
C SER A 4 -0.85 0.98 -14.37
N LEU A 5 -0.64 2.15 -13.79
CA LEU A 5 0.39 2.42 -12.79
C LEU A 5 -0.11 2.20 -11.36
N TYR A 6 -1.30 1.63 -11.24
CA TYR A 6 -2.00 1.40 -9.98
C TYR A 6 -2.47 -0.05 -9.92
N ASP A 7 -2.24 -0.67 -8.76
CA ASP A 7 -2.83 -1.94 -8.34
C ASP A 7 -3.20 -1.84 -6.85
N ALA A 8 -4.02 -2.76 -6.35
CA ALA A 8 -4.29 -2.91 -4.93
C ALA A 8 -4.23 -4.37 -4.50
N CYS A 9 -3.98 -4.64 -3.23
CA CYS A 9 -4.06 -5.99 -2.66
C CYS A 9 -4.44 -5.92 -1.18
N GLU A 10 -4.94 -7.02 -0.65
CA GLU A 10 -4.94 -7.22 0.80
C GLU A 10 -3.50 -7.36 1.29
N LEU A 11 -3.18 -6.78 2.45
CA LEU A 11 -1.87 -6.86 3.08
C LEU A 11 -1.88 -7.87 4.23
N PRO A 12 -1.31 -9.07 4.02
CA PRO A 12 -1.04 -9.99 5.12
C PRO A 12 -0.20 -9.33 6.22
N ASP A 13 -0.54 -9.59 7.48
CA ASP A 13 0.21 -9.06 8.63
C ASP A 13 1.70 -9.42 8.62
N THR A 14 2.04 -10.56 8.02
CA THR A 14 3.41 -11.03 7.82
C THR A 14 4.25 -10.10 6.94
N LEU A 15 3.63 -9.24 6.12
CA LEU A 15 4.30 -8.30 5.21
C LEU A 15 4.37 -6.86 5.76
N VAL A 16 3.76 -6.59 6.92
CA VAL A 16 3.87 -5.28 7.58
C VAL A 16 5.33 -4.90 7.91
N PRO A 17 6.22 -5.83 8.33
CA PRO A 17 7.64 -5.53 8.48
C PRO A 17 8.30 -5.09 7.17
N ASN A 18 8.04 -5.78 6.06
CA ASN A 18 8.57 -5.43 4.73
C ASN A 18 8.14 -4.04 4.28
N LEU A 19 6.86 -3.70 4.51
CA LEU A 19 6.35 -2.34 4.25
C LEU A 19 7.17 -1.29 5.01
N ARG A 20 7.44 -1.53 6.30
CA ARG A 20 8.17 -0.59 7.16
C ARG A 20 9.68 -0.54 6.89
N SER A 21 10.27 -1.59 6.31
CA SER A 21 11.69 -1.62 5.94
C SER A 21 11.96 -0.99 4.57
N SER A 22 11.05 -1.20 3.61
CA SER A 22 11.26 -0.78 2.22
C SER A 22 10.67 0.60 1.91
N TYR A 23 9.74 1.09 2.75
CA TYR A 23 9.06 2.36 2.55
C TYR A 23 9.08 3.23 3.81
N SER A 24 9.32 4.52 3.61
CA SER A 24 9.23 5.51 4.68
C SER A 24 7.77 5.88 4.91
N ARG A 25 7.32 5.89 6.16
CA ARG A 25 6.01 6.44 6.50
C ARG A 25 6.01 7.94 6.17
N VAL A 26 5.02 8.37 5.39
CA VAL A 26 4.82 9.79 5.09
C VAL A 26 4.26 10.47 6.34
N ASP A 27 4.80 11.63 6.68
CA ASP A 27 4.38 12.43 7.84
C ASP A 27 3.07 13.18 7.56
N LEU A 28 2.01 12.39 7.37
CA LEU A 28 0.63 12.85 7.28
C LEU A 28 -0.13 12.34 8.50
N PRO A 29 -1.12 13.13 8.99
CA PRO A 29 -2.03 12.64 10.01
C PRO A 29 -2.70 11.34 9.59
N ASP A 30 -3.00 10.50 10.58
CA ASP A 30 -3.86 9.35 10.37
C ASP A 30 -5.25 9.87 9.95
N HIS A 31 -5.75 9.38 8.81
CA HIS A 31 -7.08 9.75 8.30
C HIS A 31 -8.08 8.62 8.57
N PRO A 32 -9.35 8.90 8.91
CA PRO A 32 -10.33 7.85 9.12
C PRO A 32 -10.61 7.07 7.83
N MET A 33 -10.70 5.75 7.92
CA MET A 33 -11.16 4.91 6.81
C MET A 33 -12.70 4.88 6.81
N TRP A 34 -13.31 5.37 5.73
CA TRP A 34 -14.76 5.46 5.59
C TRP A 34 -15.49 4.10 5.58
N ALA A 35 -14.76 3.01 5.36
CA ALA A 35 -15.29 1.65 5.18
C ALA A 35 -15.03 0.70 6.37
N SER A 36 -14.55 1.21 7.51
CA SER A 36 -14.32 0.41 8.72
C SER A 36 -15.09 1.00 9.90
N GLU A 37 -15.73 0.14 10.70
CA GLU A 37 -16.43 0.51 11.94
C GLU A 37 -15.47 0.87 13.09
N GLU A 38 -14.17 0.56 12.98
CA GLU A 38 -13.17 0.64 14.06
C GLU A 38 -12.09 1.72 13.85
N ASP A 39 -12.44 2.90 13.33
CA ASP A 39 -11.51 4.06 13.21
C ASP A 39 -10.14 3.73 12.57
N SER A 40 -10.07 2.65 11.78
CA SER A 40 -8.77 2.13 11.37
C SER A 40 -8.12 3.10 10.39
N PRO A 41 -6.92 3.61 10.68
CA PRO A 41 -6.41 4.76 9.97
C PRO A 41 -5.91 4.41 8.56
N VAL A 42 -6.21 5.31 7.64
CA VAL A 42 -5.55 5.41 6.34
C VAL A 42 -4.18 6.07 6.54
N ARG A 43 -3.14 5.43 6.00
CA ARG A 43 -1.74 5.80 6.17
C ARG A 43 -1.00 5.75 4.85
N TRP A 44 0.01 6.59 4.67
CA TRP A 44 0.81 6.63 3.45
C TRP A 44 2.26 6.25 3.71
N TYR A 45 2.84 5.56 2.74
CA TYR A 45 4.24 5.14 2.73
C TYR A 45 4.83 5.46 1.35
N ALA A 46 6.09 5.89 1.32
CA ALA A 46 6.74 6.30 0.09
C ALA A 46 8.17 5.76 0.00
N ALA A 47 8.57 5.51 -1.25
CA ALA A 47 9.95 5.29 -1.68
C ALA A 47 10.15 6.04 -3.02
N PRO A 48 11.38 6.23 -3.51
CA PRO A 48 11.59 6.87 -4.81
C PRO A 48 10.73 6.20 -5.90
N GLY A 49 9.88 6.99 -6.56
CA GLY A 49 8.98 6.52 -7.63
C GLY A 49 7.76 5.72 -7.19
N ARG A 50 7.56 5.46 -5.89
CA ARG A 50 6.55 4.54 -5.37
C ARG A 50 5.77 5.13 -4.20
N LEU A 51 4.45 5.03 -4.27
CA LEU A 51 3.54 5.47 -3.21
C LEU A 51 2.59 4.33 -2.84
N LEU A 52 2.43 4.10 -1.54
CA LEU A 52 1.48 3.14 -0.99
C LEU A 52 0.53 3.86 -0.06
N ARG A 53 -0.76 3.57 -0.17
CA ARG A 53 -1.78 3.91 0.83
C ARG A 53 -2.25 2.62 1.48
N ARG A 54 -2.14 2.57 2.80
CA ARG A 54 -2.62 1.48 3.64
C ARG A 54 -3.97 1.88 4.22
N ASP A 55 -5.00 1.11 3.94
CA ASP A 55 -6.34 1.31 4.48
C ASP A 55 -6.56 0.22 5.53
N GLY A 56 -6.83 0.58 6.78
CA GLY A 56 -7.11 -0.40 7.82
C GLY A 56 -5.90 -0.88 8.62
N LEU A 57 -6.17 -1.52 9.76
CA LEU A 57 -5.19 -2.26 10.55
C LEU A 57 -5.55 -3.75 10.55
N GLN A 58 -4.52 -4.61 10.59
CA GLN A 58 -4.67 -6.07 10.76
C GLN A 58 -5.59 -6.74 9.70
N HIS A 59 -6.58 -7.52 10.12
CA HIS A 59 -7.34 -8.50 9.33
C HIS A 59 -8.19 -7.95 8.17
N HIS A 60 -8.25 -6.62 7.99
CA HIS A 60 -8.97 -5.96 6.88
C HIS A 60 -8.11 -4.93 6.16
N CYS A 61 -6.78 -5.09 6.24
CA CYS A 61 -5.83 -4.13 5.70
C CYS A 61 -5.68 -4.26 4.18
N TRP A 62 -5.92 -3.18 3.45
CA TRP A 62 -5.62 -3.08 2.02
C TRP A 62 -4.42 -2.17 1.76
N ILE A 63 -3.65 -2.50 0.73
CA ILE A 63 -2.63 -1.64 0.15
C ILE A 63 -3.09 -1.22 -1.24
N HIS A 64 -3.09 0.08 -1.46
CA HIS A 64 -3.25 0.72 -2.75
C HIS A 64 -1.89 1.22 -3.20
N ALA A 65 -1.38 0.67 -4.30
CA ALA A 65 -0.06 0.95 -4.82
C ALA A 65 -0.12 1.88 -6.03
N ARG A 66 0.84 2.80 -6.11
CA ARG A 66 1.06 3.65 -7.28
C ARG A 66 2.54 3.71 -7.60
N GLY A 67 2.89 3.29 -8.81
CA GLY A 67 4.21 3.51 -9.41
C GLY A 67 4.25 4.81 -10.22
N ARG A 68 5.43 5.41 -10.34
CA ARG A 68 5.70 6.45 -11.34
C ARG A 68 5.88 5.84 -12.73
N THR A 69 6.36 4.60 -12.78
CA THR A 69 6.52 3.75 -13.97
C THR A 69 5.97 2.34 -13.70
N VAL A 70 5.85 1.52 -14.75
CA VAL A 70 5.46 0.09 -14.61
C VAL A 70 6.50 -0.68 -13.79
N ALA A 71 7.78 -0.40 -13.99
CA ALA A 71 8.86 -1.02 -13.23
C ALA A 71 8.77 -0.71 -11.73
N ASP A 72 8.37 0.52 -11.36
CA ASP A 72 8.14 0.87 -9.96
C ASP A 72 7.02 0.01 -9.33
N LEU A 73 5.98 -0.32 -10.11
CA LEU A 73 4.89 -1.16 -9.65
C LEU A 73 5.32 -2.63 -9.52
N GLU A 74 6.16 -3.15 -10.41
CA GLU A 74 6.75 -4.49 -10.26
C GLU A 74 7.59 -4.61 -8.99
N ILE A 75 8.37 -3.57 -8.67
CA ILE A 75 9.16 -3.54 -7.43
C ILE A 75 8.22 -3.58 -6.21
N ILE A 76 7.11 -2.84 -6.23
CA ILE A 76 6.12 -2.90 -5.15
C ILE A 76 5.58 -4.32 -4.99
N ARG A 77 5.23 -5.01 -6.09
CA ARG A 77 4.74 -6.39 -6.05
C ARG A 77 5.78 -7.37 -5.50
N ALA A 78 7.05 -7.14 -5.80
CA ALA A 78 8.15 -7.95 -5.28
C ALA A 78 8.40 -7.71 -3.78
N ASP A 79 8.33 -6.45 -3.32
CA ASP A 79 8.49 -6.08 -1.92
C ASP A 79 7.34 -6.61 -1.04
N LEU A 80 6.13 -6.60 -1.61
CA LEU A 80 4.87 -6.97 -0.95
C LEU A 80 4.13 -8.03 -1.80
N PRO A 81 4.57 -9.30 -1.74
CA PRO A 81 3.95 -10.37 -2.52
C PRO A 81 2.54 -10.67 -1.98
N GLY A 82 1.52 -10.28 -2.73
CA GLY A 82 0.12 -10.47 -2.38
C GLY A 82 -0.76 -10.73 -3.61
N SER A 83 -2.06 -10.91 -3.37
CA SER A 83 -3.06 -11.09 -4.42
C SER A 83 -3.44 -9.74 -5.03
N TRP A 84 -2.60 -9.24 -5.93
CA TRP A 84 -2.78 -7.95 -6.59
C TRP A 84 -3.95 -7.95 -7.58
N VAL A 85 -4.78 -6.91 -7.51
CA VAL A 85 -5.88 -6.60 -8.42
C VAL A 85 -5.62 -5.25 -9.10
N ARG A 86 -5.99 -5.15 -10.37
CA ARG A 86 -5.72 -3.99 -11.24
C ARG A 86 -6.99 -3.17 -11.47
#